data_AF-A0AAU5XH67-F1
#
_entry.id   AF-A0AAU5XH67-F1
#
_cell.length_a   1.000
_cell.length_b   1.000
_cell.length_c   1.000
_cell.angle_alpha   90.00
_cell.angle_beta   90.00
_cell.angle_gamma   90.00
#
_symmetry.space_group_name_H-M   'P 1'
#
loop_
_entity.id
_entity.type
_entity.pdbx_description
1 polymer ?
#
loop_
_entity_poly.entity_id
_entity_poly.type
_entity_poly.pdbx_seq_one_letter_code
_entity_poly.pdbx_strand_id
1 'polypeptide(L)'
;MIVSVVILPLALISLVPVMAVRRRDDRAGGAAWRHPESMTANLAADAEEYLAWLADHHWPDDEYLELERAWRADLDAFEGHDDRPVCPGCHRPGNDVWPCHECGLMMHSTCGYGMRRKKVSKPYRTRDMGAESVIAEWRCNRCMSVVGLDVDRGDEKGRAQ
;
A
#
# COMPACT_ATOMS: atom_id res chain seq x y z
N MET A 1 -38.54 -43.22 11.90
CA MET A 1 -37.83 -42.62 10.73
C MET A 1 -38.63 -41.56 9.95
N ILE A 2 -39.75 -41.03 10.48
CA ILE A 2 -40.51 -39.94 9.81
C ILE A 2 -40.20 -38.57 10.45
N VAL A 3 -39.80 -38.56 11.73
CA VAL A 3 -39.52 -37.33 12.50
C VAL A 3 -38.30 -36.55 11.96
N SER A 4 -37.24 -37.22 11.49
CA SER A 4 -36.04 -36.55 10.97
C SER A 4 -36.22 -35.92 9.59
N VAL A 5 -37.20 -36.36 8.79
CA VAL A 5 -37.40 -35.87 7.41
C VAL A 5 -38.12 -34.52 7.40
N VAL A 6 -38.85 -34.19 8.46
CA VAL A 6 -39.65 -32.95 8.57
C VAL A 6 -38.89 -31.83 9.31
N ILE A 7 -37.95 -32.16 10.20
CA ILE A 7 -37.17 -31.16 10.97
C ILE A 7 -36.19 -30.39 10.08
N LEU A 8 -35.57 -31.07 9.10
CA LEU A 8 -34.57 -30.50 8.21
C LEU A 8 -35.11 -29.38 7.28
N PRO A 9 -36.28 -29.52 6.61
CA PRO A 9 -36.85 -28.43 5.82
C PRO A 9 -37.39 -27.29 6.69
N LEU A 10 -37.93 -27.56 7.88
CA LEU A 10 -38.42 -26.53 8.80
C LEU A 10 -37.29 -25.65 9.37
N ALA A 11 -36.12 -26.23 9.65
CA ALA A 11 -34.93 -25.48 10.07
C ALA A 11 -34.36 -24.61 8.94
N LEU A 12 -34.41 -25.07 7.69
CA LEU A 12 -33.98 -24.29 6.54
C LEU A 12 -34.94 -23.13 6.24
N ILE A 13 -36.25 -23.31 6.45
CA ILE A 13 -37.26 -22.26 6.23
C ILE A 13 -37.17 -21.16 7.30
N SER A 14 -36.78 -21.47 8.54
CA SER A 14 -36.63 -20.47 9.61
C SER A 14 -35.35 -19.64 9.52
N LEU A 15 -34.29 -20.17 8.87
CA LEU A 15 -33.02 -19.48 8.68
C LEU A 15 -33.06 -18.40 7.58
N VAL A 16 -33.91 -18.57 6.56
CA VAL A 16 -34.05 -17.64 5.43
C VAL A 16 -34.51 -16.22 5.85
N PRO A 17 -35.53 -16.03 6.72
CA PRO A 17 -35.94 -14.67 7.13
C PRO A 17 -34.89 -13.97 8.01
N VAL A 18 -34.11 -14.70 8.82
CA VAL A 18 -33.05 -14.11 9.67
C VAL A 18 -31.91 -13.55 8.82
N MET A 19 -31.51 -14.27 7.76
CA MET A 19 -30.52 -13.79 6.79
C MET A 19 -31.04 -12.60 5.98
N ALA A 20 -32.33 -12.57 5.64
CA ALA A 20 -32.93 -11.48 4.87
C ALA A 20 -33.09 -10.17 5.67
N VAL A 21 -33.35 -10.25 6.98
CA VAL A 21 -33.40 -9.08 7.87
C VAL A 21 -32.01 -8.47 8.05
N ARG A 22 -30.97 -9.28 8.29
CA ARG A 22 -29.59 -8.78 8.38
C ARG A 22 -29.12 -8.09 7.10
N ARG A 23 -29.50 -8.62 5.94
CA ARG A 23 -29.13 -8.04 4.64
C ARG A 23 -29.84 -6.73 4.30
N ARG A 24 -30.89 -6.37 5.06
CA ARG A 24 -31.66 -5.14 4.86
C ARG A 24 -31.07 -3.96 5.64
N ASP A 25 -30.43 -4.23 6.77
CA ASP A 25 -29.67 -3.22 7.52
C ASP A 25 -28.42 -2.75 6.75
N ASP A 26 -27.80 -3.62 5.95
CA ASP A 26 -26.66 -3.24 5.08
C ASP A 26 -27.01 -2.32 3.91
N ARG A 27 -28.30 -2.07 3.64
CA ARG A 27 -28.72 -1.23 2.50
C ARG A 27 -29.18 0.17 2.88
N ALA A 28 -29.02 0.59 4.13
CA ALA A 28 -29.28 1.95 4.55
C ALA A 28 -27.96 2.74 4.69
N GLY A 29 -27.61 3.49 3.63
CA GLY A 29 -26.70 4.63 3.74
C GLY A 29 -25.49 4.53 2.83
N GLY A 30 -25.40 5.47 1.88
CA GLY A 30 -24.18 5.76 1.14
C GLY A 30 -23.08 6.24 2.07
N ALA A 31 -22.40 5.30 2.73
CA ALA A 31 -21.06 5.50 3.18
C ALA A 31 -20.19 5.50 1.93
N ALA A 32 -19.59 6.66 1.66
CA ALA A 32 -18.35 6.74 0.90
C ALA A 32 -17.42 5.58 1.29
N TRP A 33 -16.50 5.24 0.41
CA TRP A 33 -15.30 4.44 0.73
C TRP A 33 -14.45 5.15 1.80
N ARG A 34 -15.00 5.40 2.99
CA ARG A 34 -14.24 5.60 4.21
C ARG A 34 -13.57 4.25 4.41
N HIS A 35 -12.25 4.26 4.24
CA HIS A 35 -11.40 3.23 4.82
C HIS A 35 -12.00 2.85 6.19
N PRO A 36 -12.24 1.57 6.48
CA PRO A 36 -12.66 1.22 7.82
C PRO A 36 -11.64 1.85 8.76
N GLU A 37 -12.11 2.62 9.74
CA GLU A 37 -11.31 3.38 10.70
C GLU A 37 -10.44 2.43 11.59
N SER A 38 -10.34 1.15 11.21
CA SER A 38 -9.74 0.02 11.90
C SER A 38 -8.33 -0.34 11.43
N MET A 39 -7.79 0.29 10.39
CA MET A 39 -6.42 -0.01 9.90
C MET A 39 -5.33 0.94 10.42
N THR A 40 -5.71 1.99 11.15
CA THR A 40 -4.76 3.01 11.66
C THR A 40 -5.02 3.41 13.11
N ALA A 41 -5.86 2.66 13.83
CA ALA A 41 -6.06 2.91 15.25
C ALA A 41 -4.79 2.54 16.00
N ASN A 42 -4.15 3.51 16.65
CA ASN A 42 -3.04 3.23 17.56
C ASN A 42 -3.58 2.34 18.68
N LEU A 43 -3.04 1.13 18.76
CA LEU A 43 -3.36 0.18 19.81
C LEU A 43 -2.75 0.68 21.12
N ALA A 44 -3.37 0.33 22.23
CA ALA A 44 -2.71 0.46 23.52
C ALA A 44 -1.59 -0.60 23.60
N ALA A 45 -0.52 -0.30 24.34
CA ALA A 45 0.67 -1.16 24.38
C ALA A 45 0.36 -2.61 24.86
N ASP A 46 -0.61 -2.77 25.76
CA ASP A 46 -1.08 -4.08 26.24
C ASP A 46 -1.82 -4.87 25.15
N ALA A 47 -2.58 -4.19 24.31
CA ALA A 47 -3.24 -4.80 23.16
C ALA A 47 -2.24 -5.24 22.09
N GLU A 48 -1.19 -4.44 21.86
CA GLU A 48 -0.09 -4.82 20.95
C GLU A 48 0.65 -6.06 21.46
N GLU A 49 0.98 -6.10 22.75
CA GLU A 49 1.65 -7.25 23.37
C GLU A 49 0.79 -8.52 23.31
N TYR A 50 -0.51 -8.41 23.56
CA TYR A 50 -1.45 -9.53 23.43
C TYR A 50 -1.52 -10.06 21.99
N LEU A 51 -1.56 -9.18 20.99
CA LEU A 51 -1.58 -9.58 19.58
C LEU A 51 -0.25 -10.22 19.16
N ALA A 52 0.88 -9.70 19.63
CA ALA A 52 2.19 -10.30 19.39
C ALA A 52 2.28 -11.72 19.99
N TRP A 53 1.79 -11.90 21.23
CA TRP A 53 1.71 -13.22 21.86
C TRP A 53 0.78 -14.17 21.10
N LEU A 54 -0.37 -13.68 20.63
CA LEU A 54 -1.34 -14.48 19.88
C LEU A 54 -0.76 -14.97 18.55
N ALA A 55 0.01 -14.11 17.87
CA ALA A 55 0.72 -14.47 16.64
C ALA A 55 1.77 -15.57 16.91
N ASP A 56 2.61 -15.39 17.93
CA ASP A 56 3.63 -16.37 18.33
C ASP A 56 3.02 -17.74 18.69
N HIS A 57 1.87 -17.74 19.38
CA HIS A 57 1.21 -18.97 19.80
C HIS A 57 0.53 -19.73 18.66
N HIS A 58 -0.14 -19.03 17.74
CA HIS A 58 -0.92 -19.67 16.68
C HIS A 58 -0.15 -19.90 15.38
N TRP A 59 0.98 -19.21 15.20
CA TRP A 59 1.81 -19.30 14.00
C TRP A 59 3.29 -19.53 14.35
N PRO A 60 3.61 -20.64 15.05
CA PRO A 60 4.98 -20.91 15.48
C PRO A 60 5.96 -21.11 14.32
N ASP A 61 5.47 -21.60 13.18
CA ASP A 61 6.23 -21.84 11.95
C ASP A 61 5.91 -20.76 10.88
N ASP A 62 5.76 -19.50 11.28
CA ASP A 62 5.47 -18.42 10.33
C ASP A 62 6.67 -18.17 9.40
N GLU A 63 6.58 -18.72 8.19
CA GLU A 63 7.53 -18.57 7.09
C GLU A 63 7.86 -17.08 6.81
N TYR A 64 6.92 -16.15 7.07
CA TYR A 64 7.16 -14.72 6.88
C TYR A 64 8.03 -14.13 8.00
N LEU A 65 7.87 -14.57 9.25
CA LEU A 65 8.73 -14.16 10.36
C LEU A 65 10.15 -14.71 10.23
N GLU A 66 10.30 -15.91 9.67
CA GLU A 66 11.62 -16.46 9.33
C GLU A 66 12.28 -15.67 8.20
N LEU A 67 11.51 -15.32 7.16
CA LEU A 67 11.97 -14.48 6.06
C LEU A 67 12.37 -13.08 6.54
N GLU A 68 11.59 -12.45 7.41
CA GLU A 68 11.93 -11.16 8.01
C GLU A 68 13.21 -11.25 8.84
N ARG A 69 13.37 -12.30 9.65
CA ARG A 69 14.60 -12.55 10.42
C ARG A 69 15.80 -12.74 9.51
N ALA A 70 15.64 -13.46 8.40
CA ALA A 70 16.69 -13.61 7.39
C ALA A 70 17.06 -12.26 6.76
N TRP A 71 16.07 -11.44 6.38
CA TRP A 71 16.33 -10.09 5.85
C TRP A 71 17.01 -9.17 6.86
N ARG A 72 16.63 -9.21 8.14
CA ARG A 72 17.33 -8.45 9.20
C ARG A 72 18.76 -8.92 9.38
N ALA A 73 19.00 -10.23 9.41
CA ALA A 73 20.34 -10.80 9.51
C ALA A 73 21.22 -10.42 8.31
N ASP A 74 20.64 -10.41 7.10
CA ASP A 74 21.32 -9.92 5.90
C ASP A 74 21.65 -8.42 6.06
N LEU A 75 20.67 -7.58 6.43
CA LEU A 75 20.87 -6.13 6.61
C LEU A 75 21.93 -5.78 7.66
N ASP A 76 21.94 -6.49 8.79
CA ASP A 76 22.95 -6.31 9.86
C ASP A 76 24.35 -6.77 9.37
N ALA A 77 24.43 -7.81 8.54
CA ALA A 77 25.69 -8.25 7.92
C ALA A 77 26.22 -7.26 6.87
N PHE A 78 25.37 -6.42 6.28
CA PHE A 78 25.75 -5.38 5.32
C PHE A 78 26.23 -4.06 5.97
N GLU A 79 26.26 -3.92 7.30
CA GLU A 79 26.77 -2.71 7.99
C GLU A 79 28.27 -2.41 7.75
N GLY A 80 29.01 -3.28 7.04
CA GLY A 80 30.43 -3.10 6.71
C GLY A 80 30.75 -2.68 5.26
N HIS A 81 29.79 -2.67 4.34
CA HIS A 81 30.02 -2.33 2.92
C HIS A 81 28.96 -1.34 2.45
N ASP A 82 29.36 -0.07 2.29
CA ASP A 82 28.49 1.00 1.78
C ASP A 82 28.25 0.84 0.26
N ASP A 83 27.65 -0.28 -0.13
CA ASP A 83 27.17 -0.59 -1.49
C ASP A 83 25.85 0.14 -1.81
N ARG A 84 25.59 1.25 -1.11
CA ARG A 84 24.40 2.05 -1.36
C ARG A 84 24.51 2.66 -2.75
N PRO A 85 23.50 2.48 -3.61
CA PRO A 85 23.56 3.00 -4.96
C PRO A 85 23.76 4.51 -4.95
N VAL A 86 24.80 4.96 -5.63
CA VAL A 86 25.16 6.37 -5.69
C VAL A 86 24.52 7.02 -6.91
N CYS A 87 23.88 8.17 -6.71
CA CYS A 87 23.38 8.96 -7.84
C CYS A 87 24.57 9.54 -8.64
N PRO A 88 24.67 9.30 -9.97
CA PRO A 88 25.78 9.78 -10.79
C PRO A 88 25.82 11.31 -10.96
N GLY A 89 24.75 12.00 -10.57
CA GLY A 89 24.70 13.46 -10.59
C GLY A 89 25.35 14.08 -9.36
N CYS A 90 24.81 13.79 -8.17
CA CYS A 90 25.27 14.41 -6.93
C CYS A 90 26.31 13.60 -6.16
N HIS A 91 26.61 12.36 -6.60
CA HIS A 91 27.56 11.45 -5.97
C HIS A 91 27.28 11.15 -4.49
N ARG A 92 26.03 11.32 -4.06
CA ARG A 92 25.59 11.00 -2.70
C ARG A 92 24.86 9.66 -2.67
N PRO A 93 25.13 8.79 -1.68
CA PRO A 93 24.26 7.66 -1.36
C PRO A 93 22.98 8.20 -0.70
N GLY A 94 21.88 7.45 -0.77
CA GLY A 94 20.63 7.87 -0.14
C GLY A 94 19.45 6.94 -0.41
N ASN A 95 18.44 7.04 0.45
CA ASN A 95 17.23 6.22 0.41
C ASN A 95 16.24 6.64 -0.69
N ASP A 96 16.46 7.79 -1.33
CA ASP A 96 15.60 8.33 -2.38
C ASP A 96 16.16 8.10 -3.80
N VAL A 97 17.05 7.11 -3.96
CA VAL A 97 17.63 6.76 -5.26
C VAL A 97 16.72 5.71 -5.93
N TRP A 98 16.01 6.15 -6.96
CA TRP A 98 15.07 5.30 -7.71
C TRP A 98 15.74 4.75 -8.98
N PRO A 99 15.71 3.44 -9.23
CA PRO A 99 16.12 2.90 -10.52
C PRO A 99 15.07 3.22 -11.58
N CYS A 100 15.50 3.70 -12.75
CA CYS A 100 14.64 3.65 -13.92
C CYS A 100 14.40 2.18 -14.31
N HIS A 101 13.15 1.73 -14.31
CA HIS A 101 12.80 0.35 -14.65
C HIS A 101 13.28 -0.09 -16.04
N GLU A 102 13.43 0.85 -16.97
CA GLU A 102 13.79 0.53 -18.36
C GLU A 102 15.30 0.45 -18.58
N CYS A 103 16.09 1.35 -17.98
CA CYS A 103 17.52 1.46 -18.26
C CYS A 103 18.43 1.33 -17.02
N GLY A 104 17.86 1.06 -15.85
CA GLY A 104 18.58 0.86 -14.59
C GLY A 104 19.32 2.08 -14.05
N LEU A 105 19.09 3.27 -14.59
CA LEU A 105 19.79 4.48 -14.13
C LEU A 105 19.29 4.85 -12.72
N MET A 106 20.22 4.91 -11.77
CA MET A 106 19.97 5.30 -10.38
C MET A 106 19.91 6.82 -10.23
N MET A 107 18.88 7.35 -9.58
CA MET A 107 18.65 8.81 -9.54
C MET A 107 17.83 9.28 -8.34
N HIS A 108 18.23 10.42 -7.77
CA HIS A 108 17.38 11.17 -6.83
C HIS A 108 16.35 12.02 -7.58
N SER A 109 15.14 12.12 -7.05
CA SER A 109 14.08 13.01 -7.57
C SER A 109 14.49 14.50 -7.56
N THR A 110 15.34 14.91 -6.60
CA THR A 110 15.75 16.30 -6.37
C THR A 110 17.01 16.73 -7.11
N CYS A 111 17.83 15.79 -7.60
CA CYS A 111 19.15 16.13 -8.15
C CYS A 111 19.13 16.67 -9.59
N GLY A 112 17.98 16.60 -10.29
CA GLY A 112 17.81 17.06 -11.67
C GLY A 112 18.60 16.30 -12.75
N TYR A 113 19.56 15.45 -12.36
CA TYR A 113 20.46 14.75 -13.28
C TYR A 113 19.80 13.57 -13.98
N GLY A 114 18.97 12.81 -13.26
CA GLY A 114 18.36 11.57 -13.78
C GLY A 114 16.93 11.72 -14.29
N MET A 115 16.16 12.66 -13.73
CA MET A 115 14.76 12.87 -14.07
C MET A 115 14.50 14.30 -14.51
N ARG A 116 13.54 14.44 -15.43
CA ARG A 116 12.92 15.72 -15.75
C ARG A 116 11.43 15.67 -15.51
N ARG A 117 10.92 16.70 -14.87
CA ARG A 117 9.48 16.92 -14.71
C ARG A 117 8.91 17.48 -16.01
N LYS A 118 7.92 16.81 -16.58
CA LYS A 118 7.16 17.28 -17.74
C LYS A 118 5.71 17.50 -17.33
N LYS A 119 5.26 18.76 -17.30
CA LYS A 119 3.85 19.09 -17.07
C LYS A 119 2.99 18.49 -18.17
N VAL A 120 1.89 17.83 -17.81
CA VAL A 120 0.96 17.27 -18.79
C VAL A 120 -0.05 18.35 -19.21
N SER A 121 -0.35 18.42 -20.51
CA SER A 121 -1.25 19.45 -21.06
C SER A 121 -2.71 19.22 -20.68
N LYS A 122 -3.09 17.95 -20.46
CA LYS A 122 -4.41 17.55 -20.02
C LYS A 122 -4.23 16.58 -18.85
N PRO A 123 -4.58 16.99 -17.62
CA PRO A 123 -4.54 16.08 -16.49
C PRO A 123 -5.36 14.83 -16.78
N TYR A 124 -4.81 13.67 -16.42
CA TYR A 124 -5.45 12.38 -16.65
C TYR A 124 -5.48 11.56 -15.36
N ARG A 125 -6.31 10.52 -15.34
CA ARG A 125 -6.44 9.61 -14.21
C ARG A 125 -6.02 8.20 -14.62
N THR A 126 -5.25 7.54 -13.78
CA THR A 126 -5.04 6.09 -13.90
C THR A 126 -6.13 5.36 -13.12
N ARG A 127 -6.27 4.05 -13.36
CA ARG A 127 -7.33 3.22 -12.77
C ARG A 127 -7.35 3.26 -11.23
N ASP A 128 -6.19 3.44 -10.60
CA ASP A 128 -6.01 3.30 -9.15
C ASP A 128 -5.91 4.65 -8.41
N MET A 129 -6.00 5.79 -9.11
CA MET A 129 -5.80 7.13 -8.54
C MET A 129 -7.04 7.80 -7.91
N GLY A 130 -8.19 7.12 -7.84
CA GLY A 130 -9.40 7.67 -7.24
C GLY A 130 -9.83 9.03 -7.81
N ALA A 131 -9.86 10.07 -6.96
CA ALA A 131 -10.21 11.45 -7.36
C ALA A 131 -9.01 12.29 -7.83
N GLU A 132 -7.78 11.83 -7.59
CA GLU A 132 -6.56 12.54 -7.94
C GLU A 132 -6.36 12.59 -9.45
N SER A 133 -5.60 13.57 -9.94
CA SER A 133 -5.26 13.67 -11.36
C SER A 133 -3.78 13.94 -11.55
N VAL A 134 -3.17 13.28 -12.54
CA VAL A 134 -1.77 13.48 -12.89
C VAL A 134 -1.61 14.86 -13.53
N ILE A 135 -0.78 15.71 -12.95
CA ILE A 135 -0.46 17.06 -13.45
C ILE A 135 0.94 17.17 -14.05
N ALA A 136 1.84 16.24 -13.72
CA ALA A 136 3.12 16.11 -14.37
C ALA A 136 3.64 14.66 -14.35
N GLU A 137 4.52 14.35 -15.30
CA GLU A 137 5.25 13.09 -15.37
C GLU A 137 6.73 13.35 -15.09
N TRP A 138 7.32 12.53 -14.22
CA TRP A 138 8.76 12.43 -14.10
C TRP A 138 9.28 11.44 -15.12
N ARG A 139 10.18 11.89 -15.99
CA ARG A 139 10.74 11.07 -17.08
C ARG A 139 12.24 10.92 -16.92
N CYS A 140 12.74 9.71 -17.19
CA CYS A 140 14.17 9.45 -17.25
C CYS A 140 14.83 10.28 -18.37
N ASN A 141 15.95 10.93 -18.08
CA ASN A 141 16.69 11.71 -19.07
C ASN A 141 17.40 10.84 -20.12
N ARG A 142 17.62 9.55 -19.84
CA ARG A 142 18.32 8.61 -20.72
C ARG A 142 17.39 7.91 -21.70
N CYS A 143 16.38 7.20 -21.19
CA CYS A 143 15.48 6.38 -22.01
C CYS A 143 14.08 6.97 -22.17
N MET A 144 13.80 8.14 -21.56
CA MET A 144 12.52 8.85 -21.67
C MET A 144 11.31 8.15 -21.04
N SER A 145 11.52 7.01 -20.38
CA SER A 145 10.47 6.27 -19.67
C SER A 145 9.92 7.09 -18.49
N VAL A 146 8.62 6.92 -18.21
CA VAL A 146 7.94 7.55 -17.06
C VAL A 146 8.30 6.77 -15.81
N VAL A 147 8.93 7.45 -14.85
CA VAL A 147 9.47 6.85 -13.63
C VAL A 147 8.71 7.29 -12.38
N GLY A 148 7.86 8.33 -12.49
CA GLY A 148 7.00 8.78 -11.41
C GLY A 148 5.89 9.69 -11.93
N LEU A 149 4.81 9.80 -11.17
CA LEU A 149 3.66 10.64 -11.48
C LEU A 149 3.49 11.69 -10.38
N ASP A 150 3.28 12.93 -10.78
CA ASP A 150 2.96 14.04 -9.90
C ASP A 150 1.46 14.29 -9.95
N VAL A 151 0.80 14.20 -8.81
CA VAL A 151 -0.66 14.21 -8.70
C VAL A 151 -1.14 15.47 -8.00
N ASP A 152 -2.23 16.05 -8.48
CA ASP A 152 -2.89 17.17 -7.83
C ASP A 152 -3.55 16.68 -6.53
N ARG A 153 -2.89 16.95 -5.40
CA ARG A 153 -3.40 16.65 -4.06
C ARG A 153 -4.35 17.73 -3.53
N GLY A 154 -4.63 18.79 -4.29
CA GLY A 154 -5.47 19.90 -3.86
C GLY A 154 -4.80 20.91 -2.93
N ASP A 155 -3.59 20.61 -2.44
CA ASP A 155 -2.86 21.41 -1.44
C ASP A 155 -1.88 22.43 -2.06
N GLU A 156 -1.65 22.41 -3.37
CA GLU A 156 -0.67 23.28 -4.05
C GLU A 156 -1.16 24.73 -4.30
N LYS A 157 -2.21 25.20 -3.61
CA LYS A 157 -2.56 26.63 -3.57
C LYS A 157 -1.71 27.36 -2.52
N GLY A 158 -0.40 27.45 -2.71
CA GLY A 158 0.39 28.23 -1.73
C GLY A 158 1.91 28.29 -1.81
N ARG A 159 2.59 27.71 -2.81
CA ARG A 159 4.05 27.87 -2.93
C ARG A 159 4.49 28.20 -4.35
N ALA A 160 4.11 29.40 -4.77
CA ALA A 160 4.87 30.15 -5.75
C ALA A 160 5.78 31.12 -4.99
N GLN A 161 7.07 30.82 -4.97
CA GLN A 161 8.18 31.77 -5.03
C GLN A 161 9.47 30.98 -5.27
#